data_AF-A0A2E7RL48-F1
#
_entry.id   AF-A0A2E7RL48-F1
#
_cell.length_a   1.000
_cell.length_b   1.000
_cell.length_c   1.000
_cell.angle_alpha   90.00
_cell.angle_beta   90.00
_cell.angle_gamma   90.00
#
_symmetry.space_group_name_H-M   'P 1'
#
loop_
_entity.id
_entity.type
_entity.pdbx_description
1 polymer ?
#
loop_
_entity_poly.entity_id
_entity_poly.type
_entity_poly.pdbx_seq_one_letter_code
_entity_poly.pdbx_strand_id
1 'polypeptide(L)'
;GSGGGIAIVDISAASSGSARYITGNIIQGNSSMGDGGGIFLEESSLRISQNEVSYNSSGGDAGGIYCYWFSSPLIDSNLLLGNVSLGFGGAISCKNQSDPFIDRVTAFGNLALKRGGGLHCRNNSNPTITNSIFWENAAPKSAEFYFDAVSPTVLYSDVKGGWAGVGNIDSDPIFVSGFYLSQTSAGQVSESPCIDAGDPSSSLPSTTTRTDGVLDSLIVDMGYHHQGPPSAGPTLVITNLISGQVAKIGMSQCTPYGKTVLAYSLAGGGPINTPYGPGYVSKPYQLLNLTCDSNGDASLTQLVPSGMTGTQIWFHGADLGTATMLNPIAATIY
;
A
#
# COMPACT_ATOMS: atom_id res chain seq x y z
N GLY A 1 20.00 -16.87 3.81
CA GLY A 1 20.16 -16.15 5.10
C GLY A 1 18.87 -15.45 5.44
N SER A 2 18.70 -15.02 6.69
CA SER A 2 17.57 -14.17 7.13
C SER A 2 17.75 -12.73 6.64
N GLY A 3 16.66 -11.97 6.55
CA GLY A 3 16.67 -10.57 6.11
C GLY A 3 16.85 -10.42 4.61
N GLY A 4 15.78 -10.61 3.84
CA GLY A 4 15.82 -10.54 2.37
C GLY A 4 16.10 -9.13 1.86
N GLY A 5 15.54 -8.10 2.48
CA GLY A 5 15.78 -6.70 2.17
C GLY A 5 16.78 -6.04 3.13
N ILE A 6 16.37 -5.85 4.38
CA ILE A 6 17.16 -5.21 5.43
C ILE A 6 17.32 -6.19 6.61
N ALA A 7 18.55 -6.42 7.05
CA ALA A 7 18.85 -7.20 8.24
C ALA A 7 19.61 -6.33 9.26
N ILE A 8 19.08 -6.25 10.47
CA ILE A 8 19.68 -5.52 11.59
C ILE A 8 19.86 -6.50 12.76
N VAL A 9 21.10 -6.63 13.21
CA VAL A 9 21.50 -7.58 14.27
C VAL A 9 22.36 -6.85 15.30
N ASP A 10 22.09 -7.10 16.58
CA ASP A 10 22.86 -6.59 17.73
C ASP A 10 22.99 -5.06 17.73
N ILE A 11 21.83 -4.41 17.59
CA ILE A 11 21.68 -2.99 17.79
C ILE A 11 21.00 -2.80 19.15
N SER A 12 21.69 -3.31 20.19
CA SER A 12 21.33 -3.05 21.58
C SER A 12 21.24 -1.54 21.81
N ALA A 13 20.35 -1.14 22.74
CA ALA A 13 20.06 0.25 23.08
C ALA A 13 21.36 1.05 23.11
N ALA A 14 21.52 1.95 22.14
CA ALA A 14 22.77 2.67 21.96
C ALA A 14 23.13 3.35 23.29
N SER A 15 24.29 3.01 23.84
CA SER A 15 24.96 3.77 24.90
C SER A 15 25.29 5.22 24.47
N SER A 16 25.03 5.56 23.20
CA SER A 16 25.06 6.91 22.64
C SER A 16 23.68 7.26 22.10
N GLY A 17 23.03 8.29 22.65
CA GLY A 17 21.63 8.69 22.40
C GLY A 17 21.23 9.13 20.98
N SER A 18 21.78 8.51 19.93
CA SER A 18 21.34 8.66 18.54
C SER A 18 20.21 7.67 18.25
N ALA A 19 19.01 8.19 18.07
CA ALA A 19 17.88 7.38 17.61
C ALA A 19 18.17 6.81 16.20
N ARG A 20 17.87 5.53 16.01
CA ARG A 20 18.10 4.80 14.75
C ARG A 20 16.75 4.62 14.06
N TYR A 21 16.73 4.83 12.74
CA TYR A 21 15.50 4.87 11.96
C TYR A 21 15.63 4.06 10.66
N ILE A 22 14.58 3.32 10.31
CA ILE A 22 14.27 2.94 8.93
C ILE A 22 13.07 3.78 8.54
N THR A 23 13.25 4.79 7.70
CA THR A 23 12.18 5.73 7.38
C THR A 23 12.12 6.16 5.93
N GLY A 24 10.90 6.30 5.40
CA GLY A 24 10.66 6.83 4.05
C GLY A 24 11.07 5.89 2.91
N ASN A 25 11.14 4.57 3.14
CA ASN A 25 11.64 3.61 2.15
C ASN A 25 10.51 2.81 1.50
N ILE A 26 10.74 2.40 0.25
CA ILE A 26 10.00 1.31 -0.40
C ILE A 26 10.88 0.06 -0.34
N ILE A 27 10.45 -0.93 0.44
CA ILE A 27 11.14 -2.21 0.65
C ILE A 27 10.27 -3.27 -0.01
N GLN A 28 10.55 -3.56 -1.28
CA GLN A 28 9.66 -4.34 -2.12
C GLN A 28 10.35 -5.52 -2.82
N GLY A 29 9.64 -6.65 -2.94
CA GLY A 29 10.03 -7.76 -3.81
C GLY A 29 11.26 -8.54 -3.32
N ASN A 30 11.63 -8.39 -2.05
CA ASN A 30 12.77 -9.10 -1.47
C ASN A 30 12.39 -10.53 -1.08
N SER A 31 13.38 -11.42 -1.04
CA SER A 31 13.16 -12.81 -0.68
C SER A 31 14.23 -13.32 0.28
N SER A 32 13.79 -13.94 1.38
CA SER A 32 14.66 -14.65 2.32
C SER A 32 14.37 -16.15 2.28
N MET A 33 15.42 -16.97 2.28
CA MET A 33 15.27 -18.41 2.55
C MET A 33 14.99 -18.72 4.03
N GLY A 34 15.35 -17.80 4.93
CA GLY A 34 15.07 -17.87 6.36
C GLY A 34 13.91 -16.96 6.71
N ASP A 35 14.07 -16.18 7.78
CA ASP A 35 13.03 -15.30 8.29
C ASP A 35 13.22 -13.84 7.83
N GLY A 36 12.16 -13.04 7.88
CA GLY A 36 12.18 -11.59 7.59
C GLY A 36 12.46 -11.31 6.11
N GLY A 37 11.44 -11.45 5.27
CA GLY A 37 11.55 -11.20 3.83
C GLY A 37 11.91 -9.73 3.53
N GLY A 38 11.19 -8.79 4.14
CA GLY A 38 11.45 -7.36 4.02
C GLY A 38 12.49 -6.87 5.03
N ILE A 39 12.13 -6.88 6.32
CA ILE A 39 12.97 -6.39 7.42
C ILE A 39 13.14 -7.50 8.46
N PHE A 40 14.38 -7.76 8.85
CA PHE A 40 14.75 -8.67 9.92
C PHE A 40 15.43 -7.90 11.04
N LEU A 41 14.90 -8.02 12.27
CA LEU A 41 15.50 -7.47 13.49
C LEU A 41 15.84 -8.59 14.46
N GLU A 42 17.08 -8.58 14.95
CA GLU A 42 17.55 -9.42 16.04
C GLU A 42 18.27 -8.56 17.08
N GLU A 43 17.88 -8.67 18.35
CA GLU A 43 18.42 -7.85 19.46
C GLU A 43 18.44 -6.34 19.15
N SER A 44 17.38 -5.84 18.52
CA SER A 44 17.35 -4.50 17.93
C SER A 44 16.03 -3.77 18.17
N SER A 45 16.11 -2.56 18.75
CA SER A 45 14.95 -1.73 19.09
C SER A 45 15.07 -0.31 18.50
N LEU A 46 14.80 -0.20 17.20
CA LEU A 46 14.82 1.04 16.43
C LEU A 46 13.40 1.51 16.06
N ARG A 47 13.27 2.68 15.44
CA ARG A 47 12.01 3.14 14.85
C ARG A 47 11.94 2.74 13.38
N ILE A 48 10.86 2.08 12.98
CA ILE A 48 10.51 1.78 11.60
C ILE A 48 9.28 2.61 11.29
N SER A 49 9.41 3.65 10.47
CA SER A 49 8.33 4.58 10.22
C SER A 49 8.20 4.99 8.77
N GLN A 50 6.98 5.23 8.28
CA GLN A 50 6.78 5.84 6.96
C GLN A 50 7.41 5.03 5.82
N ASN A 51 7.41 3.70 5.94
CA ASN A 51 7.86 2.80 4.87
C ASN A 51 6.69 2.09 4.22
N GLU A 52 6.86 1.74 2.96
CA GLU A 52 6.08 0.72 2.27
C GLU A 52 6.90 -0.57 2.26
N VAL A 53 6.45 -1.60 2.96
CA VAL A 53 7.05 -2.94 2.94
C VAL A 53 6.10 -3.85 2.19
N SER A 54 6.39 -4.10 0.92
CA SER A 54 5.42 -4.74 0.02
C SER A 54 5.96 -5.93 -0.76
N TYR A 55 5.13 -6.95 -0.97
CA TYR A 55 5.45 -8.10 -1.82
C TYR A 55 6.77 -8.81 -1.51
N ASN A 56 7.22 -8.77 -0.25
CA ASN A 56 8.38 -9.50 0.19
C ASN A 56 8.00 -10.93 0.57
N SER A 57 8.97 -11.85 0.51
CA SER A 57 8.75 -13.27 0.79
C SER A 57 9.78 -13.84 1.77
N SER A 58 9.35 -14.72 2.67
CA SER A 58 10.25 -15.50 3.53
C SER A 58 9.93 -17.00 3.52
N GLY A 59 10.98 -17.82 3.51
CA GLY A 59 10.90 -19.28 3.65
C GLY A 59 10.57 -19.73 5.08
N GLY A 60 10.90 -18.89 6.06
CA GLY A 60 10.53 -18.99 7.47
C GLY A 60 9.38 -18.04 7.80
N ASP A 61 9.53 -17.29 8.88
CA ASP A 61 8.53 -16.38 9.44
C ASP A 61 8.65 -14.96 8.89
N ALA A 62 7.57 -14.19 8.96
CA ALA A 62 7.52 -12.78 8.57
C ALA A 62 7.95 -12.52 7.11
N GLY A 63 6.98 -12.43 6.21
CA GLY A 63 7.22 -11.94 4.85
C GLY A 63 7.64 -10.46 4.89
N GLY A 64 6.95 -9.66 5.72
CA GLY A 64 7.23 -8.24 5.93
C GLY A 64 8.33 -8.00 6.97
N ILE A 65 7.95 -7.84 8.24
CA ILE A 65 8.83 -7.45 9.35
C ILE A 65 8.94 -8.57 10.37
N TYR A 66 10.16 -9.02 10.65
CA TYR A 66 10.43 -10.00 11.71
C TYR A 66 11.11 -9.33 12.91
N CYS A 67 10.48 -9.40 14.08
CA CYS A 67 11.08 -9.01 15.35
C CYS A 67 11.47 -10.27 16.13
N TYR A 68 12.76 -10.50 16.24
CA TYR A 68 13.32 -11.68 16.88
C TYR A 68 14.19 -11.29 18.07
N TRP A 69 14.06 -12.02 19.18
CA TRP A 69 14.98 -12.01 20.32
C TRP A 69 15.25 -10.61 20.89
N PHE A 70 14.48 -10.21 21.91
CA PHE A 70 14.60 -8.89 22.56
C PHE A 70 14.50 -7.68 21.61
N SER A 71 13.72 -7.81 20.53
CA SER A 71 13.50 -6.73 19.57
C SER A 71 12.15 -6.06 19.82
N SER A 72 12.17 -4.85 20.39
CA SER A 72 10.97 -4.06 20.69
C SER A 72 10.99 -2.73 19.94
N PRO A 73 10.93 -2.74 18.59
CA PRO A 73 10.90 -1.52 17.80
C PRO A 73 9.59 -0.74 17.98
N LEU A 74 9.66 0.56 17.68
CA LEU A 74 8.49 1.36 17.36
C LEU A 74 8.20 1.18 15.86
N ILE A 75 7.07 0.57 15.52
CA ILE A 75 6.61 0.37 14.14
C ILE A 75 5.41 1.28 13.93
N ASP A 76 5.64 2.47 13.38
CA ASP A 76 4.58 3.47 13.23
C ASP A 76 4.38 3.95 11.81
N SER A 77 3.14 4.19 11.38
CA SER A 77 2.86 4.76 10.06
C SER A 77 3.54 3.97 8.94
N ASN A 78 3.38 2.65 8.86
CA ASN A 78 3.89 1.85 7.75
C ASN A 78 2.75 1.18 6.97
N LEU A 79 2.93 1.03 5.67
CA LEU A 79 2.09 0.20 4.82
C LEU A 79 2.76 -1.17 4.64
N LEU A 80 2.12 -2.24 5.09
CA LEU A 80 2.57 -3.61 4.92
C LEU A 80 1.64 -4.34 3.96
N LEU A 81 2.08 -4.53 2.71
CA LEU A 81 1.20 -4.94 1.62
C LEU A 81 1.65 -6.24 0.96
N GLY A 82 0.77 -7.24 0.91
CA GLY A 82 1.00 -8.41 0.05
C GLY A 82 2.25 -9.23 0.36
N ASN A 83 2.78 -9.15 1.59
CA ASN A 83 3.95 -9.91 1.99
C ASN A 83 3.58 -11.37 2.27
N VAL A 84 4.49 -12.30 1.96
CA VAL A 84 4.23 -13.74 2.03
C VAL A 84 5.25 -14.42 2.94
N SER A 85 4.76 -15.22 3.88
CA SER A 85 5.58 -16.11 4.71
C SER A 85 5.15 -17.57 4.49
N LEU A 86 6.12 -18.46 4.25
CA LEU A 86 5.86 -19.91 4.27
C LEU A 86 5.68 -20.45 5.71
N GLY A 87 6.04 -19.66 6.72
CA GLY A 87 5.86 -19.90 8.15
C GLY A 87 4.68 -19.13 8.73
N PHE A 88 4.96 -18.34 9.76
CA PHE A 88 3.98 -17.56 10.53
C PHE A 88 4.19 -16.05 10.35
N GLY A 89 3.12 -15.26 10.44
CA GLY A 89 3.21 -13.80 10.28
C GLY A 89 3.44 -13.44 8.82
N GLY A 90 2.39 -13.13 8.05
CA GLY A 90 2.57 -12.66 6.67
C GLY A 90 3.19 -11.26 6.68
N ALA A 91 2.53 -10.33 7.40
CA ALA A 91 3.01 -8.96 7.55
C ALA A 91 4.07 -8.85 8.65
N ILE A 92 3.75 -9.26 9.88
CA ILE A 92 4.63 -9.13 11.04
C ILE A 92 4.70 -10.45 11.83
N SER A 93 5.88 -10.82 12.32
CA SER A 93 6.03 -11.86 13.35
C SER A 93 6.93 -11.38 14.48
N CYS A 94 6.53 -11.64 15.73
CA CYS A 94 7.27 -11.27 16.94
C CYS A 94 7.55 -12.51 17.78
N LYS A 95 8.82 -12.74 18.12
CA LYS A 95 9.25 -13.94 18.84
C LYS A 95 10.33 -13.66 19.87
N ASN A 96 10.32 -14.45 20.95
CA ASN A 96 11.34 -14.47 22.00
C ASN A 96 11.49 -13.10 22.68
N GLN A 97 10.51 -12.73 23.52
CA GLN A 97 10.54 -11.52 24.34
C GLN A 97 10.73 -10.23 23.50
N SER A 98 10.08 -10.21 22.34
CA SER A 98 10.05 -9.08 21.41
C SER A 98 8.68 -8.41 21.49
N ASP A 99 8.62 -7.17 21.96
CA ASP A 99 7.38 -6.46 22.32
C ASP A 99 7.26 -5.14 21.54
N PRO A 100 7.09 -5.16 20.20
CA PRO A 100 6.98 -3.94 19.43
C PRO A 100 5.73 -3.13 19.79
N PHE A 101 5.85 -1.81 19.68
CA PHE A 101 4.70 -0.90 19.67
C PHE A 101 4.31 -0.63 18.23
N ILE A 102 3.11 -1.05 17.83
CA ILE A 102 2.58 -0.98 16.47
C ILE A 102 1.46 0.07 16.46
N ASP A 103 1.66 1.14 15.68
CA ASP A 103 0.76 2.29 15.66
C ASP A 103 0.55 2.81 14.24
N ARG A 104 -0.68 3.14 13.83
CA ARG A 104 -0.94 3.67 12.48
C ARG A 104 -0.39 2.80 11.36
N VAL A 105 -0.44 1.48 11.52
CA VAL A 105 -0.03 0.53 10.47
C VAL A 105 -1.25 0.10 9.69
N THR A 106 -1.13 0.08 8.35
CA THR A 106 -2.07 -0.66 7.50
C THR A 106 -1.38 -1.93 7.02
N ALA A 107 -1.85 -3.08 7.49
CA ALA A 107 -1.42 -4.40 7.01
C ALA A 107 -2.52 -5.01 6.15
N PHE A 108 -2.30 -5.06 4.84
CA PHE A 108 -3.29 -5.48 3.87
C PHE A 108 -2.82 -6.63 2.98
N GLY A 109 -3.66 -7.64 2.79
CA GLY A 109 -3.41 -8.68 1.78
C GLY A 109 -2.18 -9.56 2.05
N ASN A 110 -1.66 -9.60 3.28
CA ASN A 110 -0.48 -10.39 3.61
C ASN A 110 -0.85 -11.85 3.87
N LEU A 111 0.02 -12.79 3.48
CA LEU A 111 -0.23 -14.22 3.52
C LEU A 111 0.77 -14.96 4.41
N ALA A 112 0.28 -15.74 5.37
CA ALA A 112 1.07 -16.75 6.07
C ALA A 112 0.55 -18.15 5.74
N LEU A 113 1.42 -19.07 5.31
CA LEU A 113 1.00 -20.44 4.99
C LEU A 113 0.72 -21.30 6.24
N LYS A 114 1.03 -20.83 7.45
CA LYS A 114 0.65 -21.51 8.70
C LYS A 114 -0.44 -20.75 9.45
N ARG A 115 -0.11 -19.63 10.11
CA ARG A 115 -1.01 -18.85 10.97
C ARG A 115 -0.61 -17.38 11.06
N GLY A 116 -1.58 -16.50 11.32
CA GLY A 116 -1.36 -15.07 11.55
C GLY A 116 -0.90 -14.39 10.26
N GLY A 117 -1.79 -14.25 9.27
CA GLY A 117 -1.47 -13.54 8.02
C GLY A 117 -1.07 -12.08 8.27
N GLY A 118 -1.78 -11.39 9.16
CA GLY A 118 -1.43 -10.03 9.58
C GLY A 118 -0.27 -10.04 10.59
N LEU A 119 -0.51 -10.55 11.79
CA LEU A 119 0.45 -10.57 12.90
C LEU A 119 0.49 -11.94 13.58
N HIS A 120 1.71 -12.38 13.87
CA HIS A 120 1.98 -13.56 14.69
C HIS A 120 2.85 -13.21 15.91
N CYS A 121 2.48 -13.72 17.09
CA CYS A 121 3.27 -13.55 18.32
C CYS A 121 3.40 -14.86 19.10
N ARG A 122 4.60 -15.15 19.62
CA ARG A 122 4.85 -16.30 20.51
C ARG A 122 6.05 -16.08 21.42
N ASN A 123 6.26 -17.00 22.38
CA ASN A 123 7.44 -17.04 23.25
C ASN A 123 7.61 -15.74 24.06
N ASN A 124 6.59 -15.39 24.84
CA ASN A 124 6.56 -14.20 25.70
C ASN A 124 6.69 -12.87 24.96
N SER A 125 6.28 -12.81 23.69
CA SER A 125 6.13 -11.57 22.92
C SER A 125 4.70 -11.03 23.01
N ASN A 126 4.55 -9.83 23.57
CA ASN A 126 3.27 -9.16 23.82
C ASN A 126 3.30 -7.74 23.22
N PRO A 127 3.23 -7.59 21.89
CA PRO A 127 3.12 -6.26 21.29
C PRO A 127 1.88 -5.50 21.77
N THR A 128 1.95 -4.18 21.61
CA THR A 128 0.81 -3.29 21.73
C THR A 128 0.46 -2.77 20.34
N ILE A 129 -0.80 -2.89 19.95
CA ILE A 129 -1.32 -2.48 18.66
C ILE A 129 -2.38 -1.40 18.91
N THR A 130 -2.22 -0.25 18.25
CA THR A 130 -3.18 0.85 18.30
C THR A 130 -3.33 1.54 16.94
N ASN A 131 -4.45 2.22 16.71
CA ASN A 131 -4.70 3.04 15.53
C ASN A 131 -4.40 2.34 14.21
N SER A 132 -4.54 1.02 14.12
CA SER A 132 -4.02 0.24 12.99
C SER A 132 -5.14 -0.47 12.25
N ILE A 133 -4.92 -0.75 10.97
CA ILE A 133 -5.84 -1.49 10.13
C ILE A 133 -5.19 -2.82 9.73
N PHE A 134 -5.83 -3.93 10.08
CA PHE A 134 -5.46 -5.28 9.66
C PHE A 134 -6.61 -5.87 8.87
N TRP A 135 -6.42 -5.94 7.55
CA TRP A 135 -7.51 -6.21 6.63
C TRP A 135 -7.10 -7.08 5.44
N GLU A 136 -8.00 -7.98 5.01
CA GLU A 136 -7.75 -8.95 3.94
C GLU A 136 -6.45 -9.75 4.07
N ASN A 137 -5.92 -9.93 5.29
CA ASN A 137 -4.79 -10.82 5.47
C ASN A 137 -5.28 -12.28 5.42
N ALA A 138 -4.39 -13.21 5.13
CA ALA A 138 -4.75 -14.60 4.87
C ALA A 138 -3.82 -15.58 5.59
N ALA A 139 -4.43 -16.60 6.19
CA ALA A 139 -3.74 -17.78 6.69
C ALA A 139 -4.74 -18.94 6.81
N PRO A 140 -4.29 -20.22 6.76
CA PRO A 140 -5.18 -21.36 7.01
C PRO A 140 -5.89 -21.32 8.36
N LYS A 141 -5.29 -20.68 9.37
CA LYS A 141 -5.89 -20.41 10.66
C LYS A 141 -5.48 -19.03 11.14
N SER A 142 -6.46 -18.26 11.62
CA SER A 142 -6.23 -16.92 12.18
C SER A 142 -5.62 -15.97 11.14
N ALA A 143 -6.48 -15.46 10.25
CA ALA A 143 -6.11 -14.60 9.12
C ALA A 143 -5.42 -13.31 9.57
N GLU A 144 -6.04 -12.54 10.47
CA GLU A 144 -5.46 -11.30 10.96
C GLU A 144 -4.41 -11.58 12.04
N PHE A 145 -4.82 -12.09 13.22
CA PHE A 145 -3.93 -12.27 14.37
C PHE A 145 -3.86 -13.70 14.89
N TYR A 146 -2.65 -14.23 15.06
CA TYR A 146 -2.39 -15.47 15.80
C TYR A 146 -1.45 -15.22 16.98
N PHE A 147 -1.97 -15.39 18.20
CA PHE A 147 -1.24 -15.22 19.46
C PHE A 147 -1.08 -16.58 20.14
N ASP A 148 0.15 -17.08 20.23
CA ASP A 148 0.47 -18.39 20.79
C ASP A 148 0.91 -18.30 22.24
N ALA A 149 -0.01 -18.58 23.16
CA ALA A 149 0.19 -18.49 24.61
C ALA A 149 0.73 -17.13 25.09
N VAL A 150 0.32 -16.04 24.42
CA VAL A 150 0.64 -14.65 24.73
C VAL A 150 -0.63 -13.79 24.74
N SER A 151 -0.58 -12.59 25.30
CA SER A 151 -1.73 -11.69 25.39
C SER A 151 -1.37 -10.25 24.99
N PRO A 152 -1.12 -10.00 23.70
CA PRO A 152 -0.94 -8.66 23.16
C PRO A 152 -2.14 -7.75 23.44
N THR A 153 -1.89 -6.45 23.54
CA THR A 153 -2.96 -5.45 23.68
C THR A 153 -3.32 -4.90 22.31
N VAL A 154 -4.61 -4.85 21.99
CA VAL A 154 -5.13 -4.28 20.73
C VAL A 154 -6.25 -3.31 21.07
N LEU A 155 -6.07 -2.03 20.74
CA LEU A 155 -7.03 -0.96 21.03
C LEU A 155 -7.17 -0.06 19.79
N TYR A 156 -8.30 0.64 19.67
CA TYR A 156 -8.54 1.65 18.62
C TYR A 156 -8.06 1.22 17.23
N SER A 157 -8.32 -0.03 16.85
CA SER A 157 -7.84 -0.63 15.60
C SER A 157 -8.99 -1.29 14.85
N ASP A 158 -8.92 -1.24 13.52
CA ASP A 158 -9.85 -1.91 12.64
C ASP A 158 -9.27 -3.26 12.24
N VAL A 159 -9.93 -4.34 12.65
CA VAL A 159 -9.43 -5.70 12.48
C VAL A 159 -10.53 -6.56 11.89
N LYS A 160 -10.29 -7.08 10.68
CA LYS A 160 -11.26 -7.91 9.97
C LYS A 160 -11.67 -9.14 10.77
N GLY A 161 -12.97 -9.31 10.95
CA GLY A 161 -13.55 -10.39 11.77
C GLY A 161 -13.60 -10.08 13.26
N GLY A 162 -13.23 -8.86 13.66
CA GLY A 162 -13.37 -8.31 14.99
C GLY A 162 -12.26 -8.70 15.96
N TRP A 163 -11.95 -7.77 16.87
CA TRP A 163 -11.04 -8.02 17.97
C TRP A 163 -11.46 -7.30 19.25
N ALA A 164 -11.37 -7.99 20.39
CA ALA A 164 -11.74 -7.40 21.66
C ALA A 164 -10.76 -6.29 22.07
N GLY A 165 -11.29 -5.14 22.49
CA GLY A 165 -10.52 -3.99 22.93
C GLY A 165 -11.34 -2.71 22.84
N VAL A 166 -10.99 -1.71 23.63
CA VAL A 166 -11.66 -0.39 23.55
C VAL A 166 -11.36 0.23 22.20
N GLY A 167 -12.39 0.78 21.54
CA GLY A 167 -12.27 1.49 20.28
C GLY A 167 -11.98 0.61 19.05
N ASN A 168 -11.85 -0.71 19.20
CA ASN A 168 -11.68 -1.57 18.03
C ASN A 168 -12.98 -1.64 17.22
N ILE A 169 -12.83 -1.70 15.90
CA ILE A 169 -13.92 -1.85 14.94
C ILE A 169 -13.64 -3.04 14.01
N ASP A 170 -14.68 -3.46 13.29
CA ASP A 170 -14.64 -4.48 12.23
C ASP A 170 -15.53 -3.97 11.11
N SER A 171 -14.98 -3.14 10.24
CA SER A 171 -15.74 -2.52 9.15
C SER A 171 -14.84 -2.31 7.96
N ASP A 172 -15.37 -2.46 6.74
CA ASP A 172 -14.56 -2.21 5.54
C ASP A 172 -13.89 -0.83 5.64
N PRO A 173 -12.54 -0.74 5.58
CA PRO A 173 -11.82 0.52 5.67
C PRO A 173 -12.19 1.50 4.56
N ILE A 174 -12.82 1.04 3.47
CA ILE A 174 -13.16 1.86 2.29
C ILE A 174 -11.93 2.61 1.77
N PHE A 175 -10.88 1.85 1.44
CA PHE A 175 -9.70 2.43 0.81
C PHE A 175 -10.01 2.95 -0.60
N VAL A 176 -9.41 4.09 -0.95
CA VAL A 176 -9.26 4.55 -2.33
C VAL A 176 -7.81 4.40 -2.80
N SER A 177 -7.51 4.88 -4.00
CA SER A 177 -6.21 4.70 -4.67
C SER A 177 -5.04 4.93 -3.72
N GLY A 178 -4.21 3.91 -3.51
CA GLY A 178 -2.99 4.00 -2.72
C GLY A 178 -3.17 3.78 -1.21
N PHE A 179 -4.29 3.23 -0.73
CA PHE A 179 -4.59 3.04 0.71
C PHE A 179 -4.91 4.32 1.50
N TYR A 180 -5.24 5.39 0.79
CA TYR A 180 -5.93 6.53 1.39
C TYR A 180 -7.35 6.11 1.83
N LEU A 181 -7.85 6.68 2.92
CA LEU A 181 -9.22 6.46 3.37
C LEU A 181 -10.19 7.30 2.52
N SER A 182 -11.28 6.69 2.07
CA SER A 182 -12.34 7.40 1.35
C SER A 182 -12.96 8.47 2.25
N GLN A 183 -12.92 9.74 1.84
CA GLN A 183 -13.55 10.83 2.58
C GLN A 183 -14.51 11.63 1.69
N THR A 184 -15.75 11.84 2.13
CA THR A 184 -16.70 12.63 1.32
C THR A 184 -16.26 14.09 1.21
N SER A 185 -15.61 14.60 2.24
CA SER A 185 -15.02 15.94 2.27
C SER A 185 -13.84 16.12 1.30
N ALA A 186 -13.17 15.05 0.88
CA ALA A 186 -12.14 15.05 -0.17
C ALA A 186 -12.72 14.66 -1.56
N GLY A 187 -14.04 14.56 -1.68
CA GLY A 187 -14.76 14.33 -2.93
C GLY A 187 -15.04 12.87 -3.27
N GLN A 188 -14.83 11.92 -2.34
CA GLN A 188 -15.22 10.53 -2.54
C GLN A 188 -16.71 10.28 -2.25
N VAL A 189 -17.21 9.13 -2.70
CA VAL A 189 -18.65 8.79 -2.65
C VAL A 189 -19.10 8.34 -1.26
N SER A 190 -18.17 7.88 -0.43
CA SER A 190 -18.42 7.30 0.89
C SER A 190 -17.41 7.79 1.93
N GLU A 191 -17.80 7.72 3.20
CA GLU A 191 -16.93 8.05 4.33
C GLU A 191 -16.42 6.74 4.95
N SER A 192 -15.11 6.60 5.07
CA SER A 192 -14.49 5.46 5.74
C SER A 192 -14.85 5.45 7.24
N PRO A 193 -15.14 4.27 7.83
CA PRO A 193 -15.37 4.13 9.26
C PRO A 193 -14.10 4.32 10.10
N CYS A 194 -12.92 4.36 9.46
CA CYS A 194 -11.62 4.52 10.12
C CYS A 194 -11.25 5.99 10.39
N ILE A 195 -12.09 6.93 9.94
CA ILE A 195 -11.87 8.37 10.11
C ILE A 195 -12.28 8.81 11.51
N ASP A 196 -11.42 9.60 12.16
CA ASP A 196 -11.59 10.09 13.54
C ASP A 196 -11.89 8.95 14.54
N ALA A 197 -11.43 7.72 14.24
CA ALA A 197 -11.79 6.51 14.98
C ALA A 197 -10.63 5.98 15.86
N GLY A 198 -9.44 6.54 15.73
CA GLY A 198 -8.28 6.18 16.53
C GLY A 198 -8.38 6.62 18.00
N ASP A 199 -7.32 6.36 18.76
CA ASP A 199 -7.18 6.70 20.15
C ASP A 199 -7.20 8.23 20.34
N PRO A 200 -8.20 8.79 21.05
CA PRO A 200 -8.32 10.24 21.28
C PRO A 200 -7.15 10.86 22.06
N SER A 201 -6.29 10.05 22.69
CA SER A 201 -5.10 10.49 23.40
C SER A 201 -3.83 10.51 22.54
N SER A 202 -3.90 9.99 21.31
CA SER A 202 -2.76 9.96 20.38
C SER A 202 -2.41 11.36 19.87
N SER A 203 -1.11 11.60 19.67
CA SER A 203 -0.65 12.80 18.98
C SER A 203 -1.06 12.76 17.52
N LEU A 204 -1.62 13.87 17.01
CA LEU A 204 -1.95 13.98 15.58
C LEU A 204 -0.69 13.92 14.72
N PRO A 205 -0.70 13.13 13.64
CA PRO A 205 0.44 13.00 12.74
C PRO A 205 0.59 14.24 11.84
N SER A 206 1.81 14.47 11.33
CA SER A 206 2.07 15.48 10.29
C SER A 206 1.85 14.95 8.87
N THR A 207 1.08 13.86 8.74
CA THR A 207 0.82 13.07 7.54
C THR A 207 -0.69 12.82 7.45
N THR A 208 -1.17 12.35 6.31
CA THR A 208 -2.61 12.34 5.98
C THR A 208 -3.10 10.98 5.48
N THR A 209 -4.32 10.62 5.82
CA THR A 209 -5.08 9.52 5.20
C THR A 209 -5.89 9.98 3.98
N ARG A 210 -5.89 11.28 3.66
CA ARG A 210 -6.78 11.92 2.68
C ARG A 210 -6.16 12.15 1.32
N THR A 211 -6.96 11.99 0.28
CA THR A 211 -6.51 12.24 -1.09
C THR A 211 -6.25 13.71 -1.41
N ASP A 212 -6.81 14.64 -0.64
CA ASP A 212 -6.58 16.09 -0.78
C ASP A 212 -5.45 16.61 0.12
N GLY A 213 -4.82 15.74 0.90
CA GLY A 213 -3.65 16.06 1.72
C GLY A 213 -3.96 16.79 3.04
N VAL A 214 -5.23 16.99 3.38
CA VAL A 214 -5.61 17.62 4.66
C VAL A 214 -5.23 16.69 5.82
N LEU A 215 -4.64 17.25 6.87
CA LEU A 215 -4.23 16.48 8.05
C LEU A 215 -5.41 16.21 8.98
N ASP A 216 -5.31 15.16 9.77
CA ASP A 216 -6.25 14.83 10.85
C ASP A 216 -6.44 16.01 11.80
N SER A 217 -7.64 16.11 12.38
CA SER A 217 -7.97 17.13 13.35
C SER A 217 -8.69 16.51 14.54
N LEU A 218 -8.24 16.83 15.76
CA LEU A 218 -8.77 16.33 17.05
C LEU A 218 -8.47 14.85 17.34
N ILE A 219 -9.01 13.91 16.56
CA ILE A 219 -8.79 12.47 16.71
C ILE A 219 -7.99 11.97 15.50
N VAL A 220 -7.11 11.00 15.72
CA VAL A 220 -6.32 10.41 14.64
C VAL A 220 -7.17 9.41 13.86
N ASP A 221 -6.97 9.34 12.55
CA ASP A 221 -7.53 8.28 11.73
C ASP A 221 -6.81 6.95 12.04
N MET A 222 -7.48 5.82 11.80
CA MET A 222 -6.81 4.52 11.86
C MET A 222 -5.99 4.28 10.59
N GLY A 223 -4.86 3.59 10.73
CA GLY A 223 -4.06 3.07 9.62
C GLY A 223 -2.92 3.99 9.16
N TYR A 224 -2.37 3.63 8.01
CA TYR A 224 -1.22 4.28 7.39
C TYR A 224 -1.54 5.72 6.95
N HIS A 225 -0.69 6.65 7.37
CA HIS A 225 -0.76 8.05 6.95
C HIS A 225 0.35 8.38 5.96
N HIS A 226 -0.04 8.96 4.84
CA HIS A 226 0.83 9.37 3.73
C HIS A 226 1.51 10.71 3.98
N GLN A 227 2.71 10.89 3.44
CA GLN A 227 3.46 12.16 3.49
C GLN A 227 2.74 13.36 2.84
N GLY A 228 1.68 13.12 2.08
CA GLY A 228 0.89 14.13 1.39
C GLY A 228 -0.24 13.48 0.59
N PRO A 229 -0.95 14.23 -0.26
CA PRO A 229 -1.90 13.65 -1.19
C PRO A 229 -1.20 12.65 -2.12
N PRO A 230 -1.93 11.74 -2.79
CA PRO A 230 -1.34 10.77 -3.70
C PRO A 230 -0.38 11.49 -4.63
N SER A 231 0.85 10.98 -4.80
CA SER A 231 1.69 11.49 -5.88
C SER A 231 0.85 11.38 -7.12
N ALA A 232 0.65 12.49 -7.83
CA ALA A 232 -0.10 12.45 -9.07
C ALA A 232 0.62 11.43 -9.96
N GLY A 233 0.04 10.22 -10.04
CA GLY A 233 0.65 9.08 -10.70
C GLY A 233 0.79 9.38 -12.17
N PRO A 234 1.33 8.45 -12.98
CA PRO A 234 1.37 8.66 -14.40
C PRO A 234 -0.06 8.96 -14.88
N THR A 235 -0.24 10.11 -15.52
CA THR A 235 -1.54 10.64 -15.91
C THR A 235 -1.70 10.55 -17.42
N LEU A 236 -2.92 10.29 -17.88
CA LEU A 236 -3.34 10.31 -19.27
C LEU A 236 -4.32 11.48 -19.44
N VAL A 237 -4.12 12.27 -20.50
CA VAL A 237 -4.98 13.39 -20.88
C VAL A 237 -5.24 13.35 -22.38
N ILE A 238 -6.50 13.53 -22.80
CA ILE A 238 -6.88 13.66 -24.21
C ILE A 238 -7.49 15.04 -24.44
N THR A 239 -7.01 15.76 -25.44
CA THR A 239 -7.57 17.04 -25.87
C THR A 239 -7.89 17.04 -27.37
N ASN A 240 -8.82 17.90 -27.77
CA ASN A 240 -9.26 18.05 -29.15
C ASN A 240 -9.82 16.76 -29.78
N LEU A 241 -10.58 15.98 -29.00
CA LEU A 241 -11.23 14.75 -29.47
C LEU A 241 -12.48 15.08 -30.31
N ILE A 242 -12.27 15.68 -31.48
CA ILE A 242 -13.30 16.16 -32.40
C ILE A 242 -13.17 15.43 -33.73
N SER A 243 -14.28 14.91 -34.25
CA SER A 243 -14.39 14.21 -35.53
C SER A 243 -13.83 15.07 -36.68
N GLY A 244 -12.89 14.51 -37.45
CA GLY A 244 -12.21 15.18 -38.56
C GLY A 244 -11.07 16.11 -38.14
N GLN A 245 -10.77 16.24 -36.84
CA GLN A 245 -9.65 17.03 -36.33
C GLN A 245 -8.54 16.16 -35.74
N VAL A 246 -7.39 16.78 -35.49
CA VAL A 246 -6.26 16.13 -34.84
C VAL A 246 -6.44 16.21 -33.33
N ALA A 247 -6.61 15.06 -32.67
CA ALA A 247 -6.57 14.96 -31.22
C ALA A 247 -5.12 14.93 -30.71
N LYS A 248 -4.89 15.47 -29.52
CA LYS A 248 -3.63 15.34 -28.78
C LYS A 248 -3.84 14.41 -27.60
N ILE A 249 -2.97 13.42 -27.48
CA ILE A 249 -2.94 12.48 -26.37
C ILE A 249 -1.64 12.73 -25.62
N GLY A 250 -1.75 13.13 -24.36
CA GLY A 250 -0.63 13.44 -23.49
C GLY A 250 -0.57 12.47 -22.31
N MET A 251 0.65 12.14 -21.91
CA MET A 251 0.95 11.45 -20.67
C MET A 251 1.96 12.28 -19.89
N SER A 252 1.81 12.33 -18.57
CA SER A 252 2.70 13.06 -17.68
C SER A 252 2.96 12.27 -16.41
N GLN A 253 4.01 12.64 -15.67
CA GLN A 253 4.37 11.99 -14.38
C GLN A 253 4.68 10.49 -14.52
N CYS A 254 5.09 10.07 -15.70
CA CYS A 254 5.63 8.74 -15.94
C CYS A 254 7.12 8.70 -15.58
N THR A 255 7.72 7.51 -15.61
CA THR A 255 9.16 7.34 -15.44
C THR A 255 9.95 8.18 -16.45
N PRO A 256 10.85 9.10 -16.04
CA PRO A 256 11.72 9.83 -16.95
C PRO A 256 12.52 8.90 -17.87
N TYR A 257 12.52 9.20 -19.18
CA TYR A 257 13.08 8.32 -20.24
C TYR A 257 12.49 6.90 -20.30
N GLY A 258 11.45 6.63 -19.51
CA GLY A 258 10.76 5.35 -19.45
C GLY A 258 9.85 5.11 -20.64
N LYS A 259 9.31 3.90 -20.73
CA LYS A 259 8.33 3.53 -21.74
C LYS A 259 6.94 3.56 -21.15
N THR A 260 5.97 4.02 -21.93
CA THR A 260 4.56 3.96 -21.60
C THR A 260 3.80 3.25 -22.69
N VAL A 261 2.67 2.67 -22.32
CA VAL A 261 1.72 2.04 -23.24
C VAL A 261 0.40 2.79 -23.13
N LEU A 262 -0.09 3.32 -24.24
CA LEU A 262 -1.47 3.78 -24.41
C LEU A 262 -2.30 2.61 -24.92
N ALA A 263 -3.49 2.42 -24.36
CA ALA A 263 -4.50 1.53 -24.90
C ALA A 263 -5.78 2.31 -25.19
N TYR A 264 -6.45 2.02 -26.31
CA TYR A 264 -7.79 2.54 -26.57
C TYR A 264 -8.70 1.53 -27.26
N SER A 265 -10.01 1.65 -27.04
CA SER A 265 -11.02 0.74 -27.59
C SER A 265 -12.28 1.50 -27.95
N LEU A 266 -12.93 1.07 -29.05
CA LEU A 266 -14.30 1.45 -29.39
C LEU A 266 -15.33 0.39 -28.96
N ALA A 267 -14.86 -0.75 -28.44
CA ALA A 267 -15.71 -1.89 -28.10
C ALA A 267 -16.21 -1.87 -26.64
N GLY A 268 -15.54 -1.13 -25.76
CA GLY A 268 -15.94 -0.98 -24.36
C GLY A 268 -14.80 -0.62 -23.41
N GLY A 269 -15.14 -0.38 -22.14
CA GLY A 269 -14.22 0.07 -21.09
C GLY A 269 -13.63 -1.02 -20.20
N GLY A 270 -13.58 -2.28 -20.64
CA GLY A 270 -13.04 -3.39 -19.84
C GLY A 270 -13.95 -3.81 -18.66
N PRO A 271 -13.38 -4.37 -17.57
CA PRO A 271 -11.95 -4.55 -17.32
C PRO A 271 -11.33 -5.73 -18.10
N ILE A 272 -10.02 -5.65 -18.34
CA ILE A 272 -9.15 -6.75 -18.78
C ILE A 272 -8.02 -6.92 -17.76
N ASN A 273 -7.47 -8.14 -17.67
CA ASN A 273 -6.31 -8.38 -16.83
C ASN A 273 -5.03 -7.93 -17.55
N THR A 274 -4.19 -7.16 -16.86
CA THR A 274 -2.86 -6.76 -17.34
C THR A 274 -1.80 -7.06 -16.29
N PRO A 275 -0.51 -7.12 -16.68
CA PRO A 275 0.60 -7.26 -15.72
C PRO A 275 0.73 -6.09 -14.72
N TYR A 276 0.04 -4.97 -14.97
CA TYR A 276 0.18 -3.72 -14.20
C TYR A 276 -1.08 -3.42 -13.36
N GLY A 277 -2.10 -4.29 -13.39
CA GLY A 277 -3.40 -4.08 -12.75
C GLY A 277 -4.59 -4.22 -13.71
N PRO A 278 -5.82 -3.91 -13.26
CA PRO A 278 -7.00 -3.95 -14.12
C PRO A 278 -6.92 -2.87 -15.21
N GLY A 279 -7.10 -3.29 -16.46
CA GLY A 279 -7.17 -2.41 -17.62
C GLY A 279 -8.61 -2.10 -18.02
N TYR A 280 -9.05 -0.85 -17.92
CA TYR A 280 -10.37 -0.39 -18.35
C TYR A 280 -10.49 -0.12 -19.88
N VAL A 281 -10.21 -1.16 -20.69
CA VAL A 281 -10.45 -1.18 -22.14
C VAL A 281 -10.83 -2.61 -22.61
N SER A 282 -11.86 -2.75 -23.45
CA SER A 282 -12.33 -4.06 -23.95
C SER A 282 -11.68 -4.44 -25.28
N LYS A 283 -11.50 -5.74 -25.55
CA LYS A 283 -11.09 -6.22 -26.88
C LYS A 283 -12.21 -6.02 -27.91
N PRO A 284 -11.89 -5.70 -29.18
CA PRO A 284 -10.57 -5.33 -29.69
C PRO A 284 -10.15 -3.94 -29.21
N TYR A 285 -8.92 -3.85 -28.69
CA TYR A 285 -8.27 -2.59 -28.34
C TYR A 285 -6.99 -2.43 -29.17
N GLN A 286 -6.56 -1.18 -29.31
CA GLN A 286 -5.29 -0.81 -29.93
C GLN A 286 -4.28 -0.46 -28.85
N LEU A 287 -3.00 -0.76 -29.09
CA LEU A 287 -1.89 -0.42 -28.21
C LEU A 287 -0.90 0.48 -28.95
N LEU A 288 -0.46 1.55 -28.30
CA LEU A 288 0.56 2.46 -28.81
C LEU A 288 1.64 2.64 -27.74
N ASN A 289 2.90 2.43 -28.10
CA ASN A 289 4.03 2.60 -27.19
C ASN A 289 4.60 4.02 -27.34
N LEU A 290 4.85 4.71 -26.24
CA LEU A 290 5.56 5.98 -26.22
C LEU A 290 6.79 5.89 -25.32
N THR A 291 7.73 6.80 -25.54
CA THR A 291 8.89 7.00 -24.66
C THR A 291 8.76 8.39 -24.05
N CYS A 292 8.90 8.48 -22.73
CA CYS A 292 8.87 9.74 -22.02
C CYS A 292 10.17 10.53 -22.19
N ASP A 293 10.07 11.84 -22.06
CA ASP A 293 11.23 12.73 -21.99
C ASP A 293 11.88 12.72 -20.58
N SER A 294 12.80 13.66 -20.35
CA SER A 294 13.50 13.80 -19.07
C SER A 294 12.60 14.19 -17.91
N ASN A 295 11.41 14.72 -18.18
CA ASN A 295 10.44 15.14 -17.17
C ASN A 295 9.38 14.07 -16.91
N GLY A 296 9.43 12.94 -17.63
CA GLY A 296 8.40 11.91 -17.53
C GLY A 296 7.19 12.17 -18.42
N ASP A 297 7.28 13.09 -19.37
CA ASP A 297 6.18 13.45 -20.26
C ASP A 297 6.29 12.75 -21.62
N ALA A 298 5.17 12.28 -22.16
CA ALA A 298 5.08 11.73 -23.51
C ALA A 298 3.83 12.26 -24.21
N SER A 299 3.87 12.46 -25.52
CA SER A 299 2.66 12.80 -26.26
C SER A 299 2.67 12.30 -27.68
N LEU A 300 1.48 12.09 -28.23
CA LEU A 300 1.27 11.85 -29.65
C LEU A 300 0.04 12.62 -30.15
N THR A 301 -0.01 12.80 -31.46
CA THR A 301 -1.18 13.34 -32.14
C THR A 301 -1.77 12.30 -33.07
N GLN A 302 -3.10 12.27 -33.15
CA GLN A 302 -3.81 11.31 -33.99
C GLN A 302 -4.99 12.01 -34.66
N LEU A 303 -5.12 11.84 -35.98
CA LEU A 303 -6.32 12.28 -36.69
C LEU A 303 -7.51 11.44 -36.23
N VAL A 304 -8.55 12.11 -35.75
CA VAL A 304 -9.85 11.50 -35.50
C VAL A 304 -10.57 11.40 -36.85
N PRO A 305 -10.92 10.19 -37.34
CA PRO A 305 -11.63 10.04 -38.60
C PRO A 305 -12.92 10.89 -38.64
N SER A 306 -13.26 11.39 -39.83
CA SER A 306 -14.51 12.10 -40.04
C SER A 306 -15.71 11.16 -39.89
N GLY A 307 -16.82 11.69 -39.38
CA GLY A 307 -18.07 10.94 -39.17
C GLY A 307 -18.14 10.13 -37.88
N MET A 308 -17.21 10.34 -36.93
CA MET A 308 -17.20 9.63 -35.64
C MET A 308 -17.88 10.41 -34.50
N THR A 309 -18.48 11.58 -34.75
CA THR A 309 -19.24 12.34 -33.74
C THR A 309 -20.27 11.45 -33.03
N GLY A 310 -20.31 11.51 -31.70
CA GLY A 310 -21.19 10.70 -30.85
C GLY A 310 -20.64 9.31 -30.52
N THR A 311 -19.51 8.90 -31.09
CA THR A 311 -18.91 7.59 -30.81
C THR A 311 -18.23 7.60 -29.44
N GLN A 312 -18.53 6.58 -28.63
CA GLN A 312 -17.82 6.34 -27.37
C GLN A 312 -16.47 5.68 -27.61
N ILE A 313 -15.45 6.16 -26.90
CA ILE A 313 -14.11 5.61 -26.91
C ILE A 313 -13.57 5.55 -25.48
N TRP A 314 -12.87 4.47 -25.17
CA TRP A 314 -12.24 4.25 -23.87
C TRP A 314 -10.74 4.24 -24.05
N PHE A 315 -10.03 4.95 -23.18
CA PHE A 315 -8.59 5.05 -23.14
C PHE A 315 -8.06 4.62 -21.77
N HIS A 316 -6.84 4.13 -21.76
CA HIS A 316 -6.08 3.85 -20.55
C HIS A 316 -4.59 3.77 -20.91
N GLY A 317 -3.74 3.51 -19.93
CA GLY A 317 -2.35 3.23 -20.21
C GLY A 317 -1.63 2.63 -19.01
N ALA A 318 -0.36 2.31 -19.22
CA ALA A 318 0.56 1.94 -18.14
C ALA A 318 1.91 2.63 -18.33
N ASP A 319 2.55 2.99 -17.23
CA ASP A 319 3.97 3.32 -17.18
C ASP A 319 4.75 2.04 -16.88
N LEU A 320 5.63 1.66 -17.79
CA LEU A 320 6.37 0.41 -17.71
C LEU A 320 7.56 0.52 -16.76
N GLY A 321 8.02 1.74 -16.47
CA GLY A 321 9.11 1.96 -15.53
C GLY A 321 8.68 1.74 -14.09
N THR A 322 7.51 2.28 -13.71
CA THR A 322 6.90 2.05 -12.38
C THR A 322 6.00 0.81 -12.33
N ALA A 323 5.69 0.20 -13.48
CA ALA A 323 4.74 -0.91 -13.61
C ALA A 323 3.33 -0.57 -13.07
N THR A 324 2.90 0.68 -13.23
CA THR A 324 1.60 1.17 -12.75
C THR A 324 0.67 1.57 -13.90
N MET A 325 -0.64 1.49 -13.68
CA MET A 325 -1.65 1.97 -14.63
C MET A 325 -1.82 3.49 -14.54
N LEU A 326 -1.99 4.14 -15.70
CA LEU A 326 -2.40 5.56 -15.81
C LEU A 326 -3.89 5.71 -15.47
N ASN A 327 -4.43 6.92 -15.27
CA ASN A 327 -5.89 7.08 -15.13
C ASN A 327 -6.65 6.62 -16.40
N PRO A 328 -7.77 5.87 -16.27
CA PRO A 328 -8.63 5.54 -17.40
C PRO A 328 -9.50 6.73 -17.81
N ILE A 329 -9.88 6.81 -19.09
CA ILE A 329 -10.76 7.85 -19.64
C ILE A 329 -11.84 7.19 -20.50
N ALA A 330 -13.11 7.44 -20.19
CA ALA A 330 -14.22 7.19 -21.09
C ALA A 330 -14.69 8.52 -21.68
N ALA A 331 -14.72 8.65 -23.00
CA ALA A 331 -15.04 9.90 -23.68
C ALA A 331 -15.91 9.68 -24.92
N THR A 332 -16.75 10.67 -25.22
CA THR A 332 -17.49 10.76 -26.47
C THR A 332 -16.76 11.67 -27.43
N ILE A 333 -16.60 11.24 -28.69
CA ILE A 333 -16.04 12.08 -29.75
C ILE A 333 -17.07 13.15 -30.12
N TYR A 334 -16.64 14.40 -30.13
CA TYR A 334 -17.47 15.55 -30.48
C TYR A 334 -17.47 15.81 -31.99
#